data_AF-A0A679DXS5-F1
#
_entry.id   AF-A0A679DXS5-F1
#
_cell.length_a   1.000
_cell.length_b   1.000
_cell.length_c   1.000
_cell.angle_alpha   90.00
_cell.angle_beta   90.00
_cell.angle_gamma   90.00
#
_symmetry.space_group_name_H-M   'P 1'
#
loop_
_entity.id
_entity.type
_entity.pdbx_description
1 polymer ?
#
loop_
_entity_poly.entity_id
_entity_poly.type
_entity_poly.pdbx_seq_one_letter_code
_entity_poly.pdbx_strand_id
1 'polypeptide(L)'
;MSEETMPASKNRAAMDITHLGLPNRHVDVDGLLTARNSVDFTTVFVDPKSQRAGGLDAHDRTPRTGTMWTATAHVITAVIGSGVLSLAWAISQMGWIAGPLVLLAFGGITYYTSVMLADSYRFPHPETGKRNPTYMAAVKASLGSREVKACGILQYMSLFGTCVGYTITTSHSLEAIFRAGCYHAEGHDAECKTSLSYYMLGFGATELIFSQIPNFDKMSWLSIVAAVMSISYSGIGLGLGIAKAAEHGPRGTLGGLDIGRGPGEVALIEKLLSVANALGNMAFAYSFSTILITIQDTLKSSPPENKIMKKATLIGITTTTLFYISVGCAGYAAFGNEAPGDLLTDFGFYEPWWLVDFANACLVVHLIGAYQVFAQPVFAFVEGWITKRRPDSHFIHKNFDLVLPWGSTYHLNLFRLTWRSGYVAVTTLLAILLPFFNAIMGLLGAIGFWPLTIYFPIQMYKKQAAINFGSKKWYMLNAVSAICLLVTLAAAVASIQSIIQKSKEYKPFSS
;
A
#
# COMPACT_ATOMS: atom_id res chain seq x y z
N MET A 1 -0.32 75.12 33.61
CA MET A 1 0.21 74.45 34.82
C MET A 1 0.16 72.97 34.56
N SER A 2 1.14 72.40 33.86
CA SER A 2 2.49 71.98 34.32
C SER A 2 2.46 70.61 34.99
N GLU A 3 2.93 69.60 34.25
CA GLU A 3 3.65 68.37 34.67
C GLU A 3 3.87 67.53 33.39
N GLU A 4 5.04 67.55 32.74
CA GLU A 4 6.31 66.87 33.04
C GLU A 4 6.31 65.37 32.65
N THR A 5 7.02 65.03 31.57
CA THR A 5 7.64 63.71 31.36
C THR A 5 8.94 63.85 30.56
N MET A 6 10.06 63.44 31.19
CA MET A 6 11.44 63.39 30.67
C MET A 6 11.67 62.30 29.58
N PRO A 7 12.77 62.41 28.80
CA PRO A 7 13.17 61.42 27.80
C PRO A 7 14.14 60.36 28.36
N ALA A 8 14.09 59.13 27.83
CA ALA A 8 15.11 58.10 28.09
C ALA A 8 15.88 57.76 26.81
N SER A 9 17.15 58.17 26.79
CA SER A 9 18.16 57.91 25.76
C SER A 9 18.59 56.44 25.73
N LYS A 10 18.57 55.80 24.55
CA LYS A 10 19.32 54.56 24.26
C LYS A 10 20.77 54.90 23.95
N ASN A 11 21.68 54.62 24.88
CA ASN A 11 23.12 54.58 24.59
C ASN A 11 23.43 53.39 23.69
N ARG A 12 23.85 53.67 22.44
CA ARG A 12 24.60 52.73 21.60
C ARG A 12 26.06 52.79 22.04
N ALA A 13 26.58 51.73 22.64
CA ALA A 13 28.01 51.46 22.61
C ALA A 13 28.34 50.85 21.24
N ALA A 14 28.86 51.67 20.33
CA ALA A 14 29.48 51.17 19.10
C ALA A 14 30.90 50.72 19.45
N MET A 15 31.15 49.41 19.33
CA MET A 15 32.51 48.86 19.37
C MET A 15 33.06 48.98 17.95
N ASP A 16 34.00 49.90 17.75
CA ASP A 16 34.65 50.18 16.47
C ASP A 16 35.67 49.08 16.17
N ILE A 17 35.41 48.25 15.15
CA ILE A 17 36.23 47.09 14.77
C ILE A 17 37.01 47.38 13.46
N THR A 18 37.46 48.61 13.29
CA THR A 18 38.13 49.10 12.06
C THR A 18 39.54 48.54 11.81
N HIS A 19 40.01 47.54 12.57
CA HIS A 19 41.34 46.94 12.37
C HIS A 19 41.35 45.53 11.75
N LEU A 20 40.20 44.97 11.33
CA LEU A 20 40.16 43.66 10.67
C LEU A 20 39.51 43.82 9.29
N GLY A 21 40.35 43.92 8.24
CA GLY A 21 39.94 44.12 6.85
C GLY A 21 39.11 42.98 6.24
N LEU A 22 37.86 42.84 6.68
CA LEU A 22 36.88 41.90 6.12
C LEU A 22 35.72 42.68 5.46
N PRO A 23 35.24 42.25 4.29
CA PRO A 23 34.21 42.97 3.56
C PRO A 23 32.85 42.89 4.26
N ASN A 24 32.17 44.03 4.31
CA ASN A 24 30.88 44.25 4.93
C ASN A 24 29.79 43.41 4.22
N ARG A 25 29.42 42.24 4.78
CA ARG A 25 28.19 41.54 4.38
C ARG A 25 27.11 41.83 5.42
N HIS A 26 26.13 42.63 5.02
CA HIS A 26 24.86 42.72 5.74
C HIS A 26 24.21 41.33 5.72
N VAL A 27 24.17 40.67 6.88
CA VAL A 27 23.36 39.49 7.10
C VAL A 27 21.96 39.99 7.45
N ASP A 28 21.02 39.80 6.53
CA ASP A 28 19.60 40.02 6.77
C ASP A 28 19.10 38.97 7.77
N VAL A 29 19.03 39.36 9.04
CA VAL A 29 18.63 38.49 10.16
C VAL A 29 17.11 38.23 10.15
N ASP A 30 16.32 39.13 9.54
CA ASP A 30 14.86 39.02 9.47
C ASP A 30 14.42 38.01 8.39
N GLY A 31 15.18 37.89 7.29
CA GLY A 31 15.02 36.82 6.29
C GLY A 31 15.37 35.41 6.82
N LEU A 32 16.27 35.31 7.80
CA LEU A 32 16.66 34.04 8.44
C LEU A 32 15.64 33.55 9.48
N LEU A 33 14.91 34.47 10.13
CA LEU A 33 13.90 34.14 11.13
C LEU A 33 12.55 33.74 10.51
N THR A 34 12.21 34.28 9.34
CA THR A 34 10.99 33.90 8.60
C THR A 34 11.10 32.56 7.87
N ALA A 35 12.31 32.12 7.49
CA ALA A 35 12.53 30.83 6.86
C ALA A 35 12.45 29.61 7.82
N ARG A 36 12.46 29.82 9.14
CA ARG A 36 12.55 28.72 10.13
C ARG A 36 11.20 28.06 10.46
N ASN A 37 10.09 28.67 10.09
CA ASN A 37 8.74 28.23 10.49
C ASN A 37 7.82 27.77 9.35
N SER A 38 8.22 27.86 8.09
CA SER A 38 7.48 27.21 6.99
C SER A 38 8.07 25.83 6.71
N VAL A 39 7.33 24.76 7.02
CA VAL A 39 7.67 23.42 6.54
C VAL A 39 7.46 23.45 5.03
N ASP A 40 8.53 23.58 4.25
CA ASP A 40 8.46 23.30 2.82
C ASP A 40 8.28 21.79 2.64
N PHE A 41 7.01 21.36 2.60
CA PHE A 41 6.60 19.97 2.38
C PHE A 41 7.28 19.33 1.15
N THR A 42 7.72 20.12 0.17
CA THR A 42 8.44 19.59 -1.00
C THR A 42 9.82 19.03 -0.65
N THR A 43 10.50 19.62 0.35
CA THR A 43 11.76 19.12 0.91
C THR A 43 11.55 17.94 1.86
N VAL A 44 10.34 17.79 2.39
CA VAL A 44 9.94 16.61 3.18
C VAL A 44 9.92 15.38 2.27
N PHE A 45 9.20 15.48 1.14
CA PHE A 45 8.94 14.36 0.22
C PHE A 45 10.07 14.00 -0.75
N VAL A 46 11.00 14.91 -1.05
CA VAL A 46 12.09 14.65 -2.00
C VAL A 46 13.40 15.29 -1.55
N ASP A 47 14.47 14.48 -1.51
CA ASP A 47 15.82 14.91 -1.15
C ASP A 47 16.38 16.01 -2.08
N PRO A 48 16.83 17.17 -1.56
CA PRO A 48 17.55 18.17 -2.36
C PRO A 48 18.92 17.71 -2.87
N LYS A 49 19.62 16.79 -2.19
CA LYS A 49 20.96 16.31 -2.60
C LYS A 49 20.90 15.30 -3.74
N SER A 50 19.81 14.56 -3.90
CA SER A 50 19.57 13.75 -5.12
C SER A 50 19.52 14.62 -6.39
N GLN A 51 19.36 15.93 -6.24
CA GLN A 51 19.26 16.89 -7.35
C GLN A 51 20.60 17.46 -7.82
N ARG A 52 21.66 17.51 -6.99
CA ARG A 52 22.93 18.19 -7.32
C ARG A 52 24.02 17.30 -7.92
N ALA A 53 23.86 15.99 -7.97
CA ALA A 53 24.85 15.12 -8.63
C ALA A 53 24.68 15.19 -10.16
N GLY A 54 25.40 16.13 -10.77
CA GLY A 54 25.68 16.20 -12.22
C GLY A 54 26.99 15.49 -12.60
N GLY A 55 27.40 14.47 -11.82
CA GLY A 55 28.61 13.70 -12.08
C GLY A 55 28.42 12.28 -11.56
N LEU A 56 28.82 11.32 -12.40
CA LEU A 56 29.05 9.89 -12.16
C LEU A 56 28.65 9.38 -10.76
N ASP A 57 27.59 8.58 -10.74
CA ASP A 57 27.25 7.48 -9.81
C ASP A 57 28.18 7.28 -8.60
N ALA A 58 28.20 8.22 -7.64
CA ALA A 58 29.12 8.15 -6.49
C ALA A 58 28.44 8.10 -5.10
N HIS A 59 27.12 7.87 -5.00
CA HIS A 59 26.49 7.81 -3.66
C HIS A 59 25.40 6.77 -3.38
N ASP A 60 25.32 5.68 -4.16
CA ASP A 60 24.65 4.46 -3.67
C ASP A 60 25.69 3.43 -3.26
N ARG A 61 25.83 3.20 -1.96
CA ARG A 61 26.80 2.25 -1.38
C ARG A 61 26.35 0.78 -1.48
N THR A 62 25.24 0.48 -2.16
CA THR A 62 24.76 -0.89 -2.39
C THR A 62 24.60 -1.19 -3.90
N PRO A 63 25.23 -2.27 -4.41
CA PRO A 63 25.01 -2.70 -5.78
C PRO A 63 23.54 -3.10 -6.00
N ARG A 64 22.90 -2.56 -7.04
CA ARG A 64 21.56 -2.99 -7.50
C ARG A 64 21.67 -4.35 -8.18
N THR A 65 21.11 -5.39 -7.55
CA THR A 65 21.26 -6.79 -7.99
C THR A 65 19.97 -7.41 -8.51
N GLY A 66 18.85 -6.69 -8.46
CA GLY A 66 17.53 -7.17 -8.86
C GLY A 66 17.47 -7.65 -10.31
N THR A 67 16.67 -8.68 -10.54
CA THR A 67 16.45 -9.33 -11.83
C THR A 67 14.97 -9.30 -12.20
N MET A 68 14.65 -9.74 -13.42
CA MET A 68 13.26 -9.94 -13.85
C MET A 68 12.48 -10.81 -12.86
N TRP A 69 13.07 -11.91 -12.38
CA TRP A 69 12.40 -12.84 -11.47
C TRP A 69 12.17 -12.27 -10.09
N THR A 70 13.13 -11.53 -9.53
CA THR A 70 12.92 -10.86 -8.23
C THR A 70 11.87 -9.77 -8.35
N ALA A 71 11.86 -9.00 -9.43
CA ALA A 71 10.82 -8.01 -9.67
C ALA A 71 9.44 -8.66 -9.88
N THR A 72 9.34 -9.76 -10.63
CA THR A 72 8.08 -10.52 -10.77
C THR A 72 7.60 -11.04 -9.42
N ALA A 73 8.49 -11.59 -8.58
CA ALA A 73 8.13 -12.04 -7.24
C ALA A 73 7.60 -10.89 -6.36
N HIS A 74 8.23 -9.71 -6.42
CA HIS A 74 7.73 -8.52 -5.71
C HIS A 74 6.37 -8.05 -6.23
N VAL A 75 6.16 -8.04 -7.56
CA VAL A 75 4.86 -7.71 -8.16
C VAL A 75 3.79 -8.70 -7.71
N ILE A 76 4.06 -10.01 -7.78
CA ILE A 76 3.13 -11.05 -7.33
C ILE A 76 2.81 -10.89 -5.84
N THR A 77 3.83 -10.73 -5.00
CA THR A 77 3.68 -10.56 -3.54
C THR A 77 2.82 -9.34 -3.17
N ALA A 78 2.93 -8.27 -3.96
CA ALA A 78 2.23 -7.03 -3.72
C ALA A 78 0.78 -7.05 -4.22
N VAL A 79 0.53 -7.75 -5.33
CA VAL A 79 -0.78 -7.82 -5.96
C VAL A 79 -1.57 -8.97 -5.35
N ILE A 80 -1.12 -10.22 -5.54
CA ILE A 80 -1.71 -11.39 -4.88
C ILE A 80 -1.45 -11.21 -3.38
N GLY A 81 -2.51 -11.19 -2.58
CA GLY A 81 -2.49 -10.87 -1.15
C GLY A 81 -3.91 -10.92 -0.60
N SER A 82 -4.24 -10.08 0.37
CA SER A 82 -5.61 -9.97 0.91
C SER A 82 -6.67 -9.64 -0.15
N GLY A 83 -6.29 -9.00 -1.27
CA GLY A 83 -7.20 -8.64 -2.35
C GLY A 83 -7.93 -9.84 -2.97
N VAL A 84 -7.25 -10.98 -3.18
CA VAL A 84 -7.83 -12.17 -3.84
C VAL A 84 -8.97 -12.79 -3.04
N LEU A 85 -8.91 -12.69 -1.72
CA LEU A 85 -9.87 -13.31 -0.80
C LEU A 85 -11.25 -12.67 -0.90
N SER A 86 -11.29 -11.37 -1.19
CA SER A 86 -12.53 -10.60 -1.37
C SER A 86 -13.20 -10.78 -2.74
N LEU A 87 -12.55 -11.45 -3.69
CA LEU A 87 -13.00 -11.45 -5.09
C LEU A 87 -14.24 -12.30 -5.34
N ALA A 88 -14.43 -13.39 -4.58
CA ALA A 88 -15.66 -14.18 -4.66
C ALA A 88 -16.87 -13.33 -4.27
N TRP A 89 -16.78 -12.62 -3.14
CA TRP A 89 -17.77 -11.64 -2.72
C TRP A 89 -17.94 -10.50 -3.72
N ALA A 90 -16.83 -9.94 -4.22
CA ALA A 90 -16.90 -8.81 -5.16
C ALA A 90 -17.60 -9.21 -6.48
N ILE A 91 -17.36 -10.42 -6.99
CA ILE A 91 -18.08 -10.95 -8.15
C ILE A 91 -19.55 -11.21 -7.80
N SER A 92 -19.87 -11.71 -6.61
CA SER A 92 -21.27 -11.96 -6.22
C SER A 92 -22.13 -10.70 -6.16
N GLN A 93 -21.51 -9.52 -5.98
CA GLN A 93 -22.23 -8.24 -6.06
C GLN A 93 -22.69 -7.88 -7.48
N MET A 94 -22.00 -8.40 -8.51
CA MET A 94 -22.15 -7.99 -9.92
C MET A 94 -22.59 -9.12 -10.86
N GLY A 95 -22.39 -10.37 -10.45
CA GLY A 95 -22.77 -11.58 -11.18
C GLY A 95 -21.76 -12.05 -12.22
N TRP A 96 -22.16 -13.12 -12.92
CA TRP A 96 -21.33 -13.89 -13.85
C TRP A 96 -20.78 -13.09 -15.04
N ILE A 97 -21.45 -11.99 -15.42
CA ILE A 97 -21.03 -11.16 -16.56
C ILE A 97 -20.13 -10.02 -16.09
N ALA A 98 -20.69 -9.12 -15.27
CA ALA A 98 -20.02 -7.88 -14.94
C ALA A 98 -18.78 -8.10 -14.06
N GLY A 99 -18.83 -9.04 -13.10
CA GLY A 99 -17.70 -9.30 -12.20
C GLY A 99 -16.39 -9.64 -12.93
N PRO A 100 -16.35 -10.71 -13.75
CA PRO A 100 -15.16 -11.10 -14.49
C PRO A 100 -14.69 -10.05 -15.50
N LEU A 101 -15.61 -9.38 -16.21
CA LEU A 101 -15.27 -8.31 -17.16
C LEU A 101 -14.62 -7.12 -16.48
N VAL A 102 -15.11 -6.75 -15.29
CA VAL A 102 -14.53 -5.67 -14.48
C VAL A 102 -13.13 -6.05 -14.01
N LEU A 103 -12.89 -7.30 -13.57
CA LEU A 103 -11.54 -7.77 -13.22
C LEU A 103 -10.57 -7.70 -14.40
N LEU A 104 -11.01 -8.10 -15.60
CA LEU A 104 -10.21 -7.96 -16.82
C LEU A 104 -9.90 -6.49 -17.13
N ALA A 105 -10.88 -5.61 -16.98
CA ALA A 105 -10.70 -4.17 -17.19
C ALA A 105 -9.70 -3.57 -16.20
N PHE A 106 -9.81 -3.88 -14.90
CA PHE A 106 -8.86 -3.45 -13.89
C PHE A 106 -7.45 -3.96 -14.17
N GLY A 107 -7.29 -5.25 -14.52
CA GLY A 107 -5.99 -5.83 -14.89
C GLY A 107 -5.38 -5.15 -16.12
N GLY A 108 -6.16 -4.96 -17.18
CA GLY A 108 -5.71 -4.31 -18.42
C GLY A 108 -5.32 -2.84 -18.21
N ILE A 109 -6.14 -2.07 -17.50
CA ILE A 109 -5.85 -0.67 -17.17
C ILE A 109 -4.60 -0.56 -16.28
N THR A 110 -4.49 -1.42 -15.27
CA THR A 110 -3.33 -1.45 -14.36
C THR A 110 -2.05 -1.79 -15.12
N TYR A 111 -2.08 -2.78 -16.01
CA TYR A 111 -0.94 -3.10 -16.87
C TYR A 111 -0.53 -1.90 -17.73
N TYR A 112 -1.50 -1.31 -18.42
CA TYR A 112 -1.26 -0.19 -19.32
C TYR A 112 -0.62 1.02 -18.61
N THR A 113 -1.13 1.37 -17.43
CA THR A 113 -0.61 2.47 -16.61
C THR A 113 0.71 2.13 -15.92
N SER A 114 0.94 0.88 -15.56
CA SER A 114 2.22 0.42 -14.99
C SER A 114 3.35 0.46 -16.02
N VAL A 115 3.07 0.19 -17.29
CA VAL A 115 4.05 0.37 -18.39
C VAL A 115 4.48 1.83 -18.51
N MET A 116 3.53 2.77 -18.38
CA MET A 116 3.82 4.21 -18.37
C MET A 116 4.64 4.64 -17.16
N LEU A 117 4.29 4.12 -15.98
CA LEU A 117 5.01 4.39 -14.75
C LEU A 117 6.44 3.87 -14.82
N ALA A 118 6.65 2.69 -15.42
CA ALA A 118 7.98 2.12 -15.61
C ALA A 118 8.87 2.98 -16.52
N ASP A 119 8.30 3.63 -17.54
CA ASP A 119 9.02 4.60 -18.39
C ASP A 119 9.34 5.90 -17.66
N SER A 120 8.51 6.28 -16.68
CA SER A 120 8.67 7.50 -15.88
C SER A 120 9.78 7.39 -14.83
N TYR A 121 10.35 6.18 -14.62
CA TYR A 121 11.49 5.97 -13.71
C TYR A 121 12.70 6.83 -14.10
N ARG A 122 12.95 7.01 -15.40
CA ARG A 122 13.97 7.92 -15.91
C ARG A 122 13.33 9.10 -16.63
N PHE A 123 13.79 10.31 -16.34
CA PHE A 123 13.28 11.53 -16.98
C PHE A 123 14.46 12.43 -17.42
N PRO A 124 14.41 13.12 -18.58
CA PRO A 124 13.29 13.25 -19.52
C PRO A 124 13.11 12.06 -20.48
N HIS A 125 14.14 11.26 -20.72
CA HIS A 125 14.07 10.10 -21.61
C HIS A 125 13.99 8.78 -20.81
N PRO A 126 13.15 7.80 -21.22
CA PRO A 126 12.89 6.58 -20.42
C PRO A 126 14.10 5.64 -20.24
N GLU A 127 15.14 5.76 -21.08
CA GLU A 127 16.36 4.93 -20.98
C GLU A 127 17.60 5.73 -20.58
N THR A 128 17.73 6.96 -21.09
CA THR A 128 18.94 7.79 -20.93
C THR A 128 18.75 8.94 -19.94
N GLY A 129 17.52 9.16 -19.48
CA GLY A 129 17.20 10.17 -18.47
C GLY A 129 17.77 9.83 -17.10
N LYS A 130 17.72 10.84 -16.21
CA LYS A 130 18.12 10.70 -14.82
C LYS A 130 17.15 9.79 -14.08
N ARG A 131 17.70 8.88 -13.26
CA ARG A 131 16.95 7.97 -12.41
C ARG A 131 16.18 8.71 -11.31
N ASN A 132 14.99 8.21 -11.02
CA ASN A 132 14.15 8.65 -9.92
C ASN A 132 13.87 7.43 -9.01
N PRO A 133 14.60 7.28 -7.90
CA PRO A 133 14.55 6.06 -7.08
C PRO A 133 13.23 5.87 -6.30
N THR A 134 12.39 6.90 -6.26
CA THR A 134 11.09 6.86 -5.58
C THR A 134 10.01 7.44 -6.48
N TYR A 135 8.76 7.03 -6.21
CA TYR A 135 7.61 7.56 -6.93
C TYR A 135 7.56 9.10 -6.82
N MET A 136 7.64 9.67 -5.62
CA MET A 136 7.66 11.13 -5.43
C MET A 136 8.78 11.82 -6.22
N ALA A 137 9.97 11.20 -6.36
CA ALA A 137 11.04 11.75 -7.18
C ALA A 137 10.64 11.80 -8.66
N ALA A 138 10.01 10.75 -9.19
CA ALA A 138 9.53 10.72 -10.57
C ALA A 138 8.42 11.76 -10.82
N VAL A 139 7.50 11.92 -9.87
CA VAL A 139 6.47 12.97 -9.90
C VAL A 139 7.10 14.36 -9.86
N LYS A 140 8.12 14.57 -9.03
CA LYS A 140 8.83 15.87 -8.97
C LYS A 140 9.53 16.18 -10.29
N ALA A 141 10.27 15.22 -10.83
CA ALA A 141 11.02 15.38 -12.07
C ALA A 141 10.09 15.63 -13.26
N SER A 142 8.97 14.91 -13.31
CA SER A 142 8.00 15.03 -14.39
C SER A 142 7.06 16.21 -14.19
N LEU A 143 6.30 16.29 -13.11
CA LEU A 143 5.18 17.23 -12.94
C LEU A 143 5.49 18.46 -12.08
N GLY A 144 6.56 18.41 -11.29
CA GLY A 144 7.01 19.53 -10.44
C GLY A 144 6.51 19.45 -8.99
N SER A 145 6.95 20.43 -8.20
CA SER A 145 6.86 20.42 -6.73
C SER A 145 5.44 20.40 -6.13
N ARG A 146 4.45 20.98 -6.82
CA ARG A 146 3.07 21.03 -6.32
C ARG A 146 2.45 19.64 -6.24
N GLU A 147 2.65 18.85 -7.29
CA GLU A 147 2.10 17.49 -7.43
C GLU A 147 2.72 16.50 -6.43
N VAL A 148 3.97 16.74 -6.04
CA VAL A 148 4.67 15.91 -5.04
C VAL A 148 3.92 15.88 -3.70
N LYS A 149 3.34 16.99 -3.27
CA LYS A 149 2.62 17.04 -1.98
C LYS A 149 1.37 16.16 -2.01
N ALA A 150 0.58 16.26 -3.08
CA ALA A 150 -0.61 15.44 -3.27
C ALA A 150 -0.24 13.96 -3.41
N CYS A 151 0.74 13.63 -4.25
CA CYS A 151 1.23 12.27 -4.43
C CYS A 151 1.76 11.68 -3.12
N GLY A 152 2.60 12.41 -2.38
CA GLY A 152 3.17 11.97 -1.11
C GLY A 152 2.10 11.66 -0.07
N ILE A 153 1.14 12.57 0.14
CA ILE A 153 0.04 12.35 1.11
C ILE A 153 -0.75 11.09 0.73
N LEU A 154 -1.18 10.97 -0.52
CA LEU A 154 -2.00 9.84 -0.97
C LEU A 154 -1.23 8.52 -0.91
N GLN A 155 0.05 8.52 -1.30
CA GLN A 155 0.88 7.33 -1.29
C GLN A 155 1.16 6.84 0.12
N TYR A 156 1.58 7.70 1.05
CA TYR A 156 1.84 7.27 2.43
C TYR A 156 0.57 6.88 3.16
N MET A 157 -0.57 7.54 2.90
CA MET A 157 -1.88 7.09 3.41
C MET A 157 -2.25 5.71 2.88
N SER A 158 -2.02 5.43 1.60
CA SER A 158 -2.27 4.11 1.00
C SER A 158 -1.35 3.05 1.58
N LEU A 159 -0.04 3.30 1.70
CA LEU A 159 0.92 2.36 2.29
C LEU A 159 0.57 2.03 3.75
N PHE A 160 0.29 3.07 4.55
CA PHE A 160 -0.12 2.92 5.95
C PHE A 160 -1.44 2.15 6.08
N GLY A 161 -2.42 2.50 5.25
CA GLY A 161 -3.71 1.84 5.23
C GLY A 161 -3.61 0.36 4.81
N THR A 162 -2.74 0.02 3.86
CA THR A 162 -2.46 -1.39 3.51
C THR A 162 -1.90 -2.18 4.69
N CYS A 163 -1.02 -1.60 5.51
CA CYS A 163 -0.54 -2.23 6.75
C CYS A 163 -1.69 -2.51 7.74
N VAL A 164 -2.65 -1.59 7.87
CA VAL A 164 -3.88 -1.82 8.66
C VAL A 164 -4.70 -2.97 8.06
N GLY A 165 -4.92 -2.95 6.74
CA GLY A 165 -5.65 -4.00 6.02
C GLY A 165 -5.04 -5.38 6.22
N TYR A 166 -3.71 -5.51 6.11
CA TYR A 166 -3.01 -6.78 6.36
C TYR A 166 -3.14 -7.24 7.81
N THR A 167 -3.10 -6.33 8.78
CA THR A 167 -3.34 -6.68 10.18
C THR A 167 -4.74 -7.28 10.37
N ILE A 168 -5.76 -6.70 9.73
CA ILE A 168 -7.14 -7.22 9.76
C ILE A 168 -7.18 -8.61 9.11
N THR A 169 -6.67 -8.75 7.89
CA THR A 169 -6.72 -10.02 7.14
C THR A 169 -6.00 -11.15 7.86
N THR A 170 -4.75 -10.93 8.30
CA THR A 170 -3.99 -11.96 9.01
C THR A 170 -4.70 -12.42 10.28
N SER A 171 -5.38 -11.51 10.96
CA SER A 171 -6.10 -11.82 12.19
C SER A 171 -7.32 -12.70 11.94
N HIS A 172 -8.06 -12.46 10.86
CA HIS A 172 -9.16 -13.34 10.45
C HIS A 172 -8.64 -14.74 10.07
N SER A 173 -7.49 -14.83 9.40
CA SER A 173 -6.89 -16.12 9.07
C SER A 173 -6.43 -16.89 10.32
N LEU A 174 -5.84 -16.22 11.31
CA LEU A 174 -5.47 -16.83 12.58
C LEU A 174 -6.70 -17.28 13.38
N GLU A 175 -7.76 -16.46 13.40
CA GLU A 175 -9.04 -16.82 14.00
C GLU A 175 -9.65 -18.06 13.34
N ALA A 176 -9.61 -18.15 12.00
CA ALA A 176 -10.11 -19.29 11.26
C ALA A 176 -9.36 -20.58 11.61
N ILE A 177 -8.02 -20.54 11.70
CA ILE A 177 -7.19 -21.69 12.13
C ILE A 177 -7.61 -22.16 13.53
N PHE A 178 -7.76 -21.23 14.47
CA PHE A 178 -8.17 -21.56 15.82
C PHE A 178 -9.57 -22.19 15.85
N ARG A 179 -10.53 -21.59 15.14
CA ARG A 179 -11.91 -22.10 15.10
C ARG A 179 -11.99 -23.47 14.45
N ALA A 180 -11.30 -23.69 13.34
CA ALA A 180 -11.25 -24.99 12.68
C ALA A 180 -10.71 -26.09 13.61
N GLY A 181 -9.60 -25.82 14.31
CA GLY A 181 -9.06 -26.73 15.33
C GLY A 181 -10.02 -26.99 16.49
N CYS A 182 -10.70 -25.94 16.98
CA CYS A 182 -11.71 -26.04 18.04
C CYS A 182 -12.91 -26.91 17.62
N TYR A 183 -13.51 -26.65 16.45
CA TYR A 183 -14.61 -27.46 15.93
C TYR A 183 -14.22 -28.91 15.66
N HIS A 184 -12.98 -29.16 15.24
CA HIS A 184 -12.49 -30.52 15.07
C HIS A 184 -12.34 -31.27 16.40
N ALA A 185 -11.89 -30.58 17.46
CA ALA A 185 -11.67 -31.18 18.77
C ALA A 185 -12.96 -31.32 19.61
N GLU A 186 -13.83 -30.31 19.58
CA GLU A 186 -15.00 -30.19 20.45
C GLU A 186 -16.33 -30.48 19.74
N GLY A 187 -16.32 -30.62 18.40
CA GLY A 187 -17.49 -30.83 17.56
C GLY A 187 -18.04 -29.53 16.97
N HIS A 188 -18.82 -29.64 15.89
CA HIS A 188 -19.35 -28.49 15.13
C HIS A 188 -20.32 -27.59 15.92
N ASP A 189 -20.92 -28.10 17.01
CA ASP A 189 -21.88 -27.36 17.84
C ASP A 189 -21.23 -26.58 18.99
N ALA A 190 -19.89 -26.59 19.10
CA ALA A 190 -19.17 -25.86 20.14
C ALA A 190 -19.23 -24.33 19.93
N GLU A 191 -19.30 -23.53 21.01
CA GLU A 191 -19.40 -22.07 20.87
C GLU A 191 -18.10 -21.41 20.31
N CYS A 192 -16.94 -22.06 20.47
CA CYS A 192 -15.60 -21.64 19.99
C CYS A 192 -15.37 -20.11 19.93
N LYS A 193 -15.75 -19.40 21.02
CA LYS A 193 -15.67 -17.94 21.11
C LYS A 193 -14.22 -17.48 21.27
N THR A 194 -13.82 -16.51 20.46
CA THR A 194 -12.52 -15.85 20.55
C THR A 194 -12.68 -14.40 20.08
N SER A 195 -11.81 -13.51 20.57
CA SER A 195 -11.81 -12.11 20.15
C SER A 195 -10.76 -11.88 19.09
N LEU A 196 -11.19 -11.36 17.94
CA LEU A 196 -10.31 -10.98 16.82
C LEU A 196 -9.17 -10.03 17.26
N SER A 197 -9.41 -9.19 18.27
CA SER A 197 -8.41 -8.26 18.81
C SER A 197 -7.15 -8.97 19.35
N TYR A 198 -7.26 -10.19 19.88
CA TYR A 198 -6.10 -10.95 20.34
C TYR A 198 -5.17 -11.34 19.19
N TYR A 199 -5.73 -11.77 18.06
CA TYR A 199 -4.95 -12.11 16.87
C TYR A 199 -4.31 -10.87 16.24
N MET A 200 -5.00 -9.72 16.27
CA MET A 200 -4.43 -8.44 15.83
C MET A 200 -3.23 -8.02 16.68
N LEU A 201 -3.32 -8.17 18.00
CA LEU A 201 -2.19 -7.92 18.91
C LEU A 201 -1.04 -8.91 18.65
N GLY A 202 -1.33 -10.19 18.41
CA GLY A 202 -0.32 -11.21 18.07
C GLY A 202 0.41 -10.90 16.76
N PHE A 203 -0.33 -10.52 15.72
CA PHE A 203 0.27 -10.09 14.46
C PHE A 203 1.08 -8.80 14.64
N GLY A 204 0.55 -7.81 15.36
CA GLY A 204 1.28 -6.59 15.72
C GLY A 204 2.59 -6.87 16.47
N ALA A 205 2.59 -7.82 17.42
CA ALA A 205 3.79 -8.25 18.11
C ALA A 205 4.82 -8.91 17.18
N THR A 206 4.35 -9.66 16.19
CA THR A 206 5.21 -10.24 15.15
C THR A 206 5.82 -9.14 14.27
N GLU A 207 5.00 -8.21 13.79
CA GLU A 207 5.46 -7.08 12.98
C GLU A 207 6.39 -6.13 13.75
N LEU A 208 6.22 -5.99 15.06
CA LEU A 208 7.17 -5.25 15.90
C LEU A 208 8.59 -5.80 15.78
N ILE A 209 8.75 -7.13 15.67
CA ILE A 209 10.05 -7.80 15.51
C ILE A 209 10.57 -7.61 14.08
N PHE A 210 9.76 -7.95 13.07
CA PHE A 210 10.17 -7.90 11.66
C PHE A 210 10.43 -6.47 11.17
N SER A 211 9.68 -5.48 11.67
CA SER A 211 9.90 -4.07 11.34
C SER A 211 11.25 -3.54 11.84
N GLN A 212 11.95 -4.23 12.76
CA GLN A 212 13.31 -3.80 13.15
C GLN A 212 14.40 -4.21 12.14
N ILE A 213 14.04 -4.94 11.08
CA ILE A 213 14.98 -5.32 10.01
C ILE A 213 15.30 -4.06 9.17
N PRO A 214 16.59 -3.67 9.01
CA PRO A 214 16.93 -2.35 8.49
C PRO A 214 16.60 -2.09 7.02
N ASN A 215 16.71 -3.09 6.12
CA ASN A 215 16.71 -2.85 4.66
C ASN A 215 15.91 -3.89 3.86
N PHE A 216 15.27 -3.42 2.79
CA PHE A 216 14.51 -4.20 1.81
C PHE A 216 15.36 -5.26 1.08
N ASP A 217 16.62 -4.96 0.76
CA ASP A 217 17.54 -5.90 0.09
C ASP A 217 17.83 -7.17 0.91
N LYS A 218 17.73 -7.06 2.24
CA LYS A 218 17.88 -8.22 3.15
C LYS A 218 16.59 -9.05 3.23
N MET A 219 15.50 -8.61 2.59
CA MET A 219 14.18 -9.23 2.60
C MET A 219 13.75 -9.76 1.22
N SER A 220 14.63 -9.76 0.21
CA SER A 220 14.28 -10.34 -1.10
C SER A 220 13.89 -11.82 -1.00
N TRP A 221 14.49 -12.58 -0.08
CA TRP A 221 14.09 -13.96 0.21
C TRP A 221 12.69 -14.05 0.82
N LEU A 222 12.30 -13.07 1.65
CA LEU A 222 10.99 -13.00 2.28
C LEU A 222 9.90 -12.77 1.23
N SER A 223 10.17 -11.96 0.19
CA SER A 223 9.25 -11.79 -0.94
C SER A 223 9.13 -13.04 -1.80
N ILE A 224 10.19 -13.85 -1.96
CA ILE A 224 10.07 -15.13 -2.68
C ILE A 224 9.18 -16.10 -1.90
N VAL A 225 9.40 -16.23 -0.58
CA VAL A 225 8.55 -17.05 0.30
C VAL A 225 7.11 -16.56 0.22
N ALA A 226 6.88 -15.24 0.34
CA ALA A 226 5.55 -14.65 0.25
C ALA A 226 4.86 -14.95 -1.09
N ALA A 227 5.55 -14.85 -2.22
CA ALA A 227 5.00 -15.21 -3.53
C ALA A 227 4.66 -16.71 -3.66
N VAL A 228 5.45 -17.59 -3.07
CA VAL A 228 5.12 -19.03 -3.03
C VAL A 228 3.86 -19.26 -2.20
N MET A 229 3.82 -18.70 -0.99
CA MET A 229 2.65 -18.79 -0.11
C MET A 229 1.39 -18.22 -0.77
N SER A 230 1.51 -17.12 -1.53
CA SER A 230 0.41 -16.49 -2.25
C SER A 230 -0.22 -17.40 -3.29
N ILE A 231 0.63 -18.12 -4.03
CA ILE A 231 0.20 -19.11 -5.01
C ILE A 231 -0.43 -20.32 -4.30
N SER A 232 0.14 -20.76 -3.17
CA SER A 232 -0.36 -21.90 -2.40
C SER A 232 -1.78 -21.68 -1.88
N TYR A 233 -2.05 -20.62 -1.10
CA TYR A 233 -3.40 -20.45 -0.56
C TYR A 233 -4.42 -20.09 -1.65
N SER A 234 -4.02 -19.36 -2.71
CA SER A 234 -4.91 -19.05 -3.83
C SER A 234 -5.27 -20.31 -4.62
N GLY A 235 -4.29 -21.20 -4.84
CA GLY A 235 -4.50 -22.50 -5.49
C GLY A 235 -5.38 -23.42 -4.66
N ILE A 236 -5.20 -23.45 -3.34
CA ILE A 236 -6.07 -24.21 -2.42
C ILE A 236 -7.49 -23.66 -2.45
N GLY A 237 -7.68 -22.34 -2.30
CA GLY A 237 -8.99 -21.69 -2.36
C GLY A 237 -9.71 -21.94 -3.70
N LEU A 238 -8.97 -21.92 -4.82
CA LEU A 238 -9.49 -22.31 -6.13
C LEU A 238 -9.96 -23.77 -6.13
N GLY A 239 -9.12 -24.69 -5.67
CA GLY A 239 -9.44 -26.12 -5.63
C GLY A 239 -10.66 -26.43 -4.76
N LEU A 240 -10.72 -25.83 -3.57
CA LEU A 240 -11.86 -25.95 -2.65
C LEU A 240 -13.13 -25.37 -3.28
N GLY A 241 -13.06 -24.20 -3.93
CA GLY A 241 -14.20 -23.60 -4.62
C GLY A 241 -14.72 -24.48 -5.77
N ILE A 242 -13.83 -25.05 -6.57
CA ILE A 242 -14.20 -25.98 -7.65
C ILE A 242 -14.84 -27.25 -7.07
N ALA A 243 -14.25 -27.84 -6.03
CA ALA A 243 -14.78 -29.04 -5.39
C ALA A 243 -16.18 -28.81 -4.84
N LYS A 244 -16.40 -27.67 -4.17
CA LYS A 244 -17.71 -27.30 -3.62
C LYS A 244 -18.75 -27.06 -4.71
N ALA A 245 -18.38 -26.34 -5.77
CA ALA A 245 -19.25 -26.15 -6.93
C ALA A 245 -19.59 -27.47 -7.65
N ALA A 246 -18.66 -28.44 -7.67
CA ALA A 246 -18.90 -29.75 -8.24
C ALA A 246 -19.85 -30.62 -7.40
N GLU A 247 -19.88 -30.42 -6.07
CA GLU A 247 -20.73 -31.17 -5.14
C GLU A 247 -22.23 -30.90 -5.34
N HIS A 248 -22.62 -29.63 -5.47
CA HIS A 248 -24.02 -29.20 -5.54
C HIS A 248 -24.39 -28.44 -6.82
N GLY A 249 -23.50 -28.42 -7.81
CA GLY A 249 -23.62 -27.63 -9.03
C GLY A 249 -23.26 -26.14 -8.84
N PRO A 250 -22.85 -25.45 -9.92
CA PRO A 250 -22.46 -24.04 -9.86
C PRO A 250 -23.67 -23.13 -9.53
N ARG A 251 -23.48 -22.24 -8.56
CA ARG A 251 -24.44 -21.23 -8.12
C ARG A 251 -24.17 -19.86 -8.76
N GLY A 252 -24.96 -18.87 -8.34
CA GLY A 252 -24.82 -17.47 -8.73
C GLY A 252 -25.76 -17.08 -9.87
N THR A 253 -26.12 -15.81 -9.91
CA THR A 253 -26.97 -15.20 -10.94
C THR A 253 -26.14 -14.42 -11.96
N LEU A 254 -26.75 -14.07 -13.09
CA LEU A 254 -26.14 -13.24 -14.14
C LEU A 254 -25.77 -11.83 -13.64
N GLY A 255 -26.59 -11.27 -12.74
CA GLY A 255 -26.49 -9.88 -12.28
C GLY A 255 -26.10 -9.68 -10.82
N GLY A 256 -25.72 -10.75 -10.13
CA GLY A 256 -25.34 -10.76 -8.71
C GLY A 256 -26.56 -10.64 -7.80
N LEU A 257 -26.45 -9.81 -6.76
CA LEU A 257 -27.55 -9.54 -5.83
C LEU A 257 -28.87 -9.20 -6.54
N ASP A 258 -29.96 -9.83 -6.14
CA ASP A 258 -31.29 -9.57 -6.69
C ASP A 258 -31.93 -8.35 -6.01
N ILE A 259 -32.68 -7.56 -6.80
CA ILE A 259 -33.36 -6.35 -6.33
C ILE A 259 -34.82 -6.67 -6.06
N GLY A 260 -35.30 -6.36 -4.85
CA GLY A 260 -36.70 -6.53 -4.53
C GLY A 260 -36.99 -6.46 -3.03
N ARG A 261 -37.99 -7.21 -2.57
CA ARG A 261 -38.49 -7.22 -1.18
C ARG A 261 -38.66 -8.63 -0.60
N GLY A 262 -38.34 -9.68 -1.37
CA GLY A 262 -38.35 -11.07 -0.93
C GLY A 262 -37.12 -11.43 -0.09
N PRO A 263 -37.12 -12.63 0.52
CA PRO A 263 -35.96 -13.15 1.24
C PRO A 263 -34.73 -13.22 0.32
N GLY A 264 -33.62 -12.60 0.73
CA GLY A 264 -32.37 -12.56 -0.05
C GLY A 264 -32.30 -11.45 -1.10
N GLU A 265 -33.35 -10.67 -1.29
CA GLU A 265 -33.38 -9.50 -2.17
C GLU A 265 -33.01 -8.22 -1.40
N VAL A 266 -32.33 -7.30 -2.06
CA VAL A 266 -31.88 -6.03 -1.45
C VAL A 266 -32.52 -4.81 -2.12
N ALA A 267 -32.55 -3.67 -1.41
CA ALA A 267 -32.96 -2.42 -2.03
C ALA A 267 -31.96 -1.99 -3.11
N LEU A 268 -32.43 -1.27 -4.14
CA LEU A 268 -31.56 -0.78 -5.23
C LEU A 268 -30.36 0.00 -4.70
N ILE A 269 -30.56 0.86 -3.70
CA ILE A 269 -29.47 1.66 -3.11
C ILE A 269 -28.42 0.79 -2.42
N GLU A 270 -28.84 -0.28 -1.75
CA GLU A 270 -27.94 -1.22 -1.08
C GLU A 270 -27.13 -2.02 -2.10
N LYS A 271 -27.77 -2.45 -3.21
CA LYS A 271 -27.06 -3.08 -4.32
C LYS A 271 -26.02 -2.13 -4.93
N LEU A 272 -26.39 -0.89 -5.20
CA LEU A 272 -25.47 0.10 -5.78
C LEU A 272 -24.27 0.38 -4.86
N LEU A 273 -24.50 0.52 -3.55
CA LEU A 273 -23.43 0.69 -2.57
C LEU A 273 -22.55 -0.56 -2.50
N SER A 274 -23.13 -1.76 -2.51
CA SER A 274 -22.37 -3.02 -2.46
C SER A 274 -21.52 -3.22 -3.71
N VAL A 275 -22.07 -2.93 -4.90
CA VAL A 275 -21.30 -2.93 -6.17
C VAL A 275 -20.18 -1.89 -6.13
N ALA A 276 -20.44 -0.67 -5.64
CA ALA A 276 -19.41 0.35 -5.53
C ALA A 276 -18.28 -0.06 -4.55
N ASN A 277 -18.63 -0.69 -3.43
CA ASN A 277 -17.64 -1.24 -2.49
C ASN A 277 -16.86 -2.41 -3.12
N ALA A 278 -17.52 -3.31 -3.85
CA ALA A 278 -16.88 -4.38 -4.62
C ALA A 278 -15.89 -3.85 -5.67
N LEU A 279 -16.23 -2.77 -6.37
CA LEU A 279 -15.31 -2.08 -7.29
C LEU A 279 -14.07 -1.55 -6.56
N GLY A 280 -14.23 -1.04 -5.34
CA GLY A 280 -13.12 -0.66 -4.48
C GLY A 280 -12.22 -1.84 -4.10
N ASN A 281 -12.82 -2.97 -3.72
CA ASN A 281 -12.08 -4.19 -3.38
C ASN A 281 -11.29 -4.72 -4.60
N MET A 282 -11.90 -4.75 -5.78
CA MET A 282 -11.21 -5.11 -7.03
C MET A 282 -10.09 -4.11 -7.38
N ALA A 283 -10.32 -2.80 -7.17
CA ALA A 283 -9.31 -1.78 -7.37
C ALA A 283 -8.10 -1.96 -6.43
N PHE A 284 -8.36 -2.29 -5.16
CA PHE A 284 -7.32 -2.63 -4.18
C PHE A 284 -6.52 -3.85 -4.61
N ALA A 285 -7.19 -4.89 -5.12
CA ALA A 285 -6.55 -6.14 -5.53
C ALA A 285 -5.48 -5.93 -6.63
N TYR A 286 -5.54 -4.83 -7.40
CA TYR A 286 -4.54 -4.45 -8.41
C TYR A 286 -3.59 -3.32 -7.95
N SER A 287 -3.59 -2.95 -6.67
CA SER A 287 -2.88 -1.80 -6.15
C SER A 287 -1.42 -2.11 -5.78
N PHE A 288 -0.49 -2.03 -6.74
CA PHE A 288 0.96 -2.12 -6.50
C PHE A 288 1.77 -0.97 -7.12
N SER A 289 1.11 -0.06 -7.83
CA SER A 289 1.72 1.10 -8.50
C SER A 289 2.53 1.97 -7.54
N THR A 290 2.10 2.05 -6.28
CA THR A 290 2.75 2.81 -5.20
C THR A 290 4.15 2.34 -4.86
N ILE A 291 4.50 1.09 -5.16
CA ILE A 291 5.84 0.53 -4.92
C ILE A 291 6.57 0.13 -6.20
N LEU A 292 5.95 0.29 -7.37
CA LEU A 292 6.52 -0.11 -8.67
C LEU A 292 7.89 0.52 -8.92
N ILE A 293 8.02 1.84 -8.73
CA ILE A 293 9.31 2.53 -8.93
C ILE A 293 10.36 2.05 -7.94
N THR A 294 9.98 1.75 -6.70
CA THR A 294 10.91 1.22 -5.69
C THR A 294 11.38 -0.18 -6.06
N ILE A 295 10.50 -1.05 -6.57
CA ILE A 295 10.89 -2.36 -7.12
C ILE A 295 11.84 -2.16 -8.30
N GLN A 296 11.51 -1.25 -9.22
CA GLN A 296 12.33 -0.96 -10.40
C GLN A 296 13.71 -0.41 -10.05
N ASP A 297 13.83 0.37 -8.96
CA ASP A 297 15.11 0.91 -8.49
C ASP A 297 16.05 -0.19 -7.97
N THR A 298 15.55 -1.39 -7.62
CA THR A 298 16.40 -2.53 -7.24
C THR A 298 17.07 -3.22 -8.42
N LEU A 299 16.57 -3.00 -9.65
CA LEU A 299 16.99 -3.73 -10.84
C LEU A 299 18.41 -3.38 -11.29
N LYS A 300 19.11 -4.38 -11.84
CA LYS A 300 20.37 -4.15 -12.57
C LYS A 300 20.18 -3.12 -13.68
N SER A 301 21.24 -2.35 -13.91
CA SER A 301 21.23 -1.24 -14.88
C SER A 301 21.28 -1.67 -16.35
N SER A 302 21.68 -2.91 -16.62
CA SER A 302 21.73 -3.49 -17.96
C SER A 302 21.11 -4.90 -17.94
N PRO A 303 20.14 -5.19 -18.82
CA PRO A 303 19.49 -4.29 -19.79
C PRO A 303 18.64 -3.19 -19.11
N PRO A 304 18.12 -2.18 -19.85
CA PRO A 304 17.39 -1.04 -19.27
C PRO A 304 16.28 -1.45 -18.30
N GLU A 305 16.20 -0.74 -17.16
CA GLU A 305 15.37 -1.13 -16.02
C GLU A 305 13.88 -1.14 -16.40
N ASN A 306 13.44 -0.20 -17.23
CA ASN A 306 12.06 -0.11 -17.71
C ASN A 306 11.66 -1.33 -18.56
N LYS A 307 12.56 -1.89 -19.37
CA LYS A 307 12.30 -3.09 -20.20
C LYS A 307 12.11 -4.32 -19.33
N ILE A 308 12.94 -4.48 -18.30
CA ILE A 308 12.82 -5.57 -17.34
C ILE A 308 11.55 -5.40 -16.50
N MET A 309 11.29 -4.21 -16.00
CA MET A 309 10.09 -3.93 -15.19
C MET A 309 8.81 -4.18 -15.99
N LYS A 310 8.72 -3.76 -17.27
CA LYS A 310 7.56 -4.04 -18.12
C LYS A 310 7.30 -5.54 -18.32
N LYS A 311 8.36 -6.33 -18.54
CA LYS A 311 8.24 -7.79 -18.64
C LYS A 311 7.79 -8.40 -17.31
N ALA A 312 8.39 -7.98 -16.21
CA ALA A 312 8.03 -8.45 -14.87
C ALA A 312 6.56 -8.14 -14.53
N THR A 313 6.12 -6.92 -14.84
CA THR A 313 4.74 -6.46 -14.69
C THR A 313 3.76 -7.20 -15.59
N LEU A 314 4.12 -7.48 -16.86
CA LEU A 314 3.28 -8.27 -17.76
C LEU A 314 3.03 -9.67 -17.17
N ILE A 315 4.09 -10.35 -16.74
CA ILE A 315 4.00 -11.69 -16.14
C ILE A 315 3.17 -11.61 -14.85
N GLY A 316 3.53 -10.69 -13.94
CA GLY A 316 2.87 -10.54 -12.65
C GLY A 316 1.36 -10.25 -12.77
N ILE A 317 0.96 -9.26 -13.57
CA ILE A 317 -0.45 -8.90 -13.75
C ILE A 317 -1.21 -9.99 -14.49
N THR A 318 -0.64 -10.62 -15.51
CA THR A 318 -1.31 -11.71 -16.24
C THR A 318 -1.56 -12.90 -15.31
N THR A 319 -0.53 -13.36 -14.59
CA THR A 319 -0.65 -14.45 -13.62
C THR A 319 -1.70 -14.10 -12.56
N THR A 320 -1.64 -12.90 -12.00
CA THR A 320 -2.58 -12.46 -10.97
C THR A 320 -4.01 -12.38 -11.49
N THR A 321 -4.23 -11.81 -12.67
CA THR A 321 -5.57 -11.69 -13.29
C THR A 321 -6.20 -13.06 -13.53
N LEU A 322 -5.41 -14.03 -13.97
CA LEU A 322 -5.86 -15.42 -14.14
C LEU A 322 -6.28 -16.00 -12.79
N PHE A 323 -5.45 -15.90 -11.75
CA PHE A 323 -5.82 -16.36 -10.41
C PHE A 323 -7.06 -15.65 -9.87
N TYR A 324 -7.18 -14.35 -10.07
CA TYR A 324 -8.28 -13.54 -9.57
C TYR A 324 -9.62 -13.93 -10.18
N ILE A 325 -9.64 -14.10 -11.50
CA ILE A 325 -10.84 -14.57 -12.21
C ILE A 325 -11.13 -16.01 -11.79
N SER A 326 -10.13 -16.90 -11.76
CA SER A 326 -10.34 -18.29 -11.38
C SER A 326 -10.87 -18.44 -9.95
N VAL A 327 -10.21 -17.84 -8.95
CA VAL A 327 -10.59 -17.93 -7.53
C VAL A 327 -11.92 -17.23 -7.30
N GLY A 328 -12.11 -16.01 -7.85
CA GLY A 328 -13.36 -15.28 -7.71
C GLY A 328 -14.54 -16.02 -8.32
N CYS A 329 -14.40 -16.53 -9.55
CA CYS A 329 -15.45 -17.30 -10.22
C CYS A 329 -15.71 -18.65 -9.54
N ALA A 330 -14.67 -19.36 -9.10
CA ALA A 330 -14.85 -20.63 -8.39
C ALA A 330 -15.55 -20.42 -7.04
N GLY A 331 -15.18 -19.38 -6.29
CA GLY A 331 -15.88 -19.00 -5.07
C GLY A 331 -17.33 -18.59 -5.35
N TYR A 332 -17.59 -17.83 -6.42
CA TYR A 332 -18.95 -17.49 -6.79
C TYR A 332 -19.79 -18.70 -7.25
N ALA A 333 -19.17 -19.66 -7.96
CA ALA A 333 -19.82 -20.92 -8.29
C ALA A 333 -20.13 -21.77 -7.04
N ALA A 334 -19.26 -21.73 -6.03
CA ALA A 334 -19.46 -22.45 -4.78
C ALA A 334 -20.59 -21.83 -3.94
N PHE A 335 -20.61 -20.51 -3.79
CA PHE A 335 -21.46 -19.85 -2.78
C PHE A 335 -22.59 -18.98 -3.35
N GLY A 336 -22.55 -18.64 -4.64
CA GLY A 336 -23.53 -17.76 -5.27
C GLY A 336 -23.56 -16.36 -4.64
N ASN A 337 -24.75 -15.79 -4.49
CA ASN A 337 -24.93 -14.43 -3.92
C ASN A 337 -24.51 -14.34 -2.45
N GLU A 338 -24.36 -15.47 -1.76
CA GLU A 338 -23.92 -15.58 -0.37
C GLU A 338 -22.39 -15.74 -0.26
N ALA A 339 -21.64 -15.45 -1.33
CA ALA A 339 -20.19 -15.60 -1.30
C ALA A 339 -19.55 -14.83 -0.14
N PRO A 340 -18.69 -15.51 0.66
CA PRO A 340 -18.06 -14.95 1.84
C PRO A 340 -17.18 -13.75 1.53
N GLY A 341 -17.10 -12.80 2.45
CA GLY A 341 -16.28 -11.60 2.31
C GLY A 341 -14.79 -11.92 2.24
N ASP A 342 -14.36 -12.93 2.99
CA ASP A 342 -13.06 -13.59 2.84
C ASP A 342 -13.29 -15.09 2.57
N LEU A 343 -12.90 -15.51 1.36
CA LEU A 343 -13.09 -16.86 0.86
C LEU A 343 -12.54 -17.97 1.78
N LEU A 344 -11.50 -17.69 2.58
CA LEU A 344 -10.84 -18.70 3.41
C LEU A 344 -11.30 -18.73 4.87
N THR A 345 -12.04 -17.72 5.35
CA THR A 345 -12.29 -17.54 6.80
C THR A 345 -13.77 -17.45 7.19
N ASP A 346 -14.64 -16.94 6.30
CA ASP A 346 -16.09 -16.80 6.57
C ASP A 346 -16.87 -18.11 6.31
N PHE A 347 -16.38 -19.25 6.83
CA PHE A 347 -17.06 -20.55 6.76
C PHE A 347 -17.33 -21.10 5.34
N GLY A 348 -16.61 -20.60 4.32
CA GLY A 348 -16.74 -21.11 2.95
C GLY A 348 -16.39 -22.60 2.86
N PHE A 349 -15.37 -23.04 3.62
CA PHE A 349 -14.90 -24.41 3.59
C PHE A 349 -14.68 -24.93 5.01
N TYR A 350 -15.37 -26.02 5.36
CA TYR A 350 -15.20 -26.71 6.65
C TYR A 350 -14.31 -27.94 6.53
N GLU A 351 -14.36 -28.63 5.39
CA GLU A 351 -13.61 -29.83 5.12
C GLU A 351 -12.92 -29.74 3.75
N PRO A 352 -11.69 -30.26 3.59
CA PRO A 352 -10.85 -30.83 4.66
C PRO A 352 -10.24 -29.74 5.57
N TRP A 353 -10.46 -29.83 6.88
CA TRP A 353 -10.09 -28.78 7.85
C TRP A 353 -8.58 -28.45 7.82
N TRP A 354 -7.72 -29.47 7.75
CA TRP A 354 -6.26 -29.30 7.72
C TRP A 354 -5.79 -28.50 6.49
N LEU A 355 -6.51 -28.61 5.37
CA LEU A 355 -6.15 -27.93 4.12
C LEU A 355 -6.55 -26.46 4.18
N VAL A 356 -7.70 -26.17 4.80
CA VAL A 356 -8.16 -24.81 5.09
C VAL A 356 -7.18 -24.13 6.07
N ASP A 357 -6.75 -24.85 7.11
CA ASP A 357 -5.76 -24.35 8.08
C ASP A 357 -4.40 -24.09 7.42
N PHE A 358 -3.96 -25.01 6.55
CA PHE A 358 -2.72 -24.82 5.80
C PHE A 358 -2.79 -23.63 4.84
N ALA A 359 -3.93 -23.39 4.19
CA ALA A 359 -4.14 -22.22 3.35
C ALA A 359 -4.08 -20.91 4.17
N ASN A 360 -4.76 -20.87 5.31
CA ASN A 360 -4.72 -19.73 6.21
C ASN A 360 -3.31 -19.51 6.80
N ALA A 361 -2.57 -20.57 7.14
CA ALA A 361 -1.19 -20.47 7.60
C ALA A 361 -0.26 -19.91 6.50
N CYS A 362 -0.42 -20.35 5.25
CA CYS A 362 0.30 -19.78 4.11
C CYS A 362 0.00 -18.27 3.99
N LEU A 363 -1.27 -17.87 4.09
CA LEU A 363 -1.69 -16.47 4.03
C LEU A 363 -1.07 -15.64 5.17
N VAL A 364 -1.03 -16.16 6.41
CA VAL A 364 -0.34 -15.50 7.54
C VAL A 364 1.13 -15.26 7.21
N VAL A 365 1.86 -16.28 6.74
CA VAL A 365 3.29 -16.17 6.40
C VAL A 365 3.52 -15.16 5.28
N HIS A 366 2.67 -15.14 4.26
CA HIS A 366 2.73 -14.14 3.19
C HIS A 366 2.54 -12.73 3.74
N LEU A 367 1.49 -12.50 4.52
CA LEU A 367 1.16 -11.16 4.98
C LEU A 367 2.20 -10.57 5.94
N ILE A 368 2.97 -11.39 6.66
CA ILE A 368 4.17 -10.94 7.38
C ILE A 368 5.17 -10.29 6.40
N GLY A 369 5.47 -10.99 5.30
CA GLY A 369 6.36 -10.48 4.26
C GLY A 369 5.79 -9.27 3.52
N ALA A 370 4.51 -9.30 3.16
CA ALA A 370 3.86 -8.21 2.45
C ALA A 370 3.80 -6.94 3.32
N TYR A 371 3.51 -7.04 4.62
CA TYR A 371 3.52 -5.90 5.54
C TYR A 371 4.85 -5.15 5.46
N GLN A 372 5.96 -5.87 5.46
CA GLN A 372 7.29 -5.25 5.34
C GLN A 372 7.52 -4.57 3.99
N VAL A 373 7.01 -5.13 2.88
CA VAL A 373 7.11 -4.50 1.55
C VAL A 373 6.45 -3.11 1.54
N PHE A 374 5.34 -2.95 2.27
CA PHE A 374 4.60 -1.68 2.34
C PHE A 374 5.07 -0.73 3.45
N ALA A 375 5.53 -1.25 4.59
CA ALA A 375 5.97 -0.44 5.73
C ALA A 375 7.37 0.19 5.51
N GLN A 376 8.29 -0.53 4.88
CA GLN A 376 9.69 -0.07 4.73
C GLN A 376 9.83 1.25 3.95
N PRO A 377 9.08 1.52 2.87
CA PRO A 377 9.08 2.84 2.23
C PRO A 377 8.64 3.97 3.17
N VAL A 378 7.73 3.71 4.11
CA VAL A 378 7.31 4.69 5.13
C VAL A 378 8.43 4.93 6.14
N PHE A 379 9.09 3.86 6.60
CA PHE A 379 10.23 3.96 7.51
C PHE A 379 11.38 4.74 6.89
N ALA A 380 11.81 4.35 5.68
CA ALA A 380 12.89 5.02 4.95
C ALA A 380 12.62 6.53 4.78
N PHE A 381 11.36 6.88 4.51
CA PHE A 381 10.93 8.26 4.38
C PHE A 381 11.04 9.06 5.69
N VAL A 382 10.39 8.59 6.76
CA VAL A 382 10.37 9.32 8.03
C VAL A 382 11.76 9.38 8.65
N GLU A 383 12.50 8.28 8.60
CA GLU A 383 13.87 8.21 9.11
C GLU A 383 14.80 9.14 8.34
N GLY A 384 14.74 9.11 7.01
CA GLY A 384 15.54 10.00 6.16
C GLY A 384 15.20 11.48 6.39
N TRP A 385 13.92 11.80 6.59
CA TRP A 385 13.47 13.17 6.85
C TRP A 385 13.95 13.69 8.20
N ILE A 386 13.76 12.91 9.28
CA ILE A 386 14.14 13.30 10.65
C ILE A 386 15.66 13.41 10.78
N THR A 387 16.40 12.47 10.22
CA THR A 387 17.88 12.44 10.20
C THR A 387 18.46 13.73 9.60
N LYS A 388 17.84 14.25 8.54
CA LYS A 388 18.25 15.51 7.89
C LYS A 388 17.86 16.76 8.67
N ARG A 389 16.67 16.74 9.30
CA ARG A 389 16.14 17.90 10.04
C ARG A 389 16.82 18.08 11.39
N ARG A 390 17.36 17.01 11.97
CA ARG A 390 18.03 16.98 13.28
C ARG A 390 19.39 16.28 13.18
N PRO A 391 20.38 16.86 12.48
CA PRO A 391 21.70 16.26 12.30
C PRO A 391 22.46 16.07 13.62
N ASP A 392 22.23 16.91 14.61
CA ASP A 392 22.99 16.91 15.87
C ASP A 392 22.38 16.03 16.97
N SER A 393 21.27 15.34 16.69
CA SER A 393 20.56 14.55 17.70
C SER A 393 21.20 13.19 17.93
N HIS A 394 21.81 13.01 19.10
CA HIS A 394 22.39 11.73 19.50
C HIS A 394 21.37 10.58 19.54
N PHE A 395 20.09 10.84 19.88
CA PHE A 395 19.04 9.81 19.83
C PHE A 395 18.76 9.28 18.41
N ILE A 396 18.93 10.14 17.39
CA ILE A 396 18.66 9.80 16.00
C ILE A 396 19.85 9.09 15.34
N HIS A 397 21.08 9.53 15.63
CA HIS A 397 22.26 9.05 14.90
C HIS A 397 23.06 7.98 15.65
N LYS A 398 22.92 7.85 16.97
CA LYS A 398 23.70 6.86 17.73
C LYS A 398 23.22 5.44 17.43
N ASN A 399 24.14 4.59 17.00
CA ASN A 399 23.95 3.15 16.94
C ASN A 399 24.64 2.50 18.15
N PHE A 400 23.96 1.55 18.77
CA PHE A 400 24.48 0.70 19.84
C PHE A 400 24.72 -0.69 19.25
N ASP A 401 25.92 -1.22 19.42
CA ASP A 401 26.30 -2.52 18.88
C ASP A 401 25.94 -3.61 19.88
N LEU A 402 24.89 -4.37 19.57
CA LEU A 402 24.49 -5.54 20.33
C LEU A 402 25.12 -6.77 19.69
N VAL A 403 26.05 -7.41 20.40
CA VAL A 403 26.60 -8.70 20.00
C VAL A 403 25.57 -9.77 20.35
N LEU A 404 25.00 -10.41 19.33
CA LEU A 404 24.03 -11.49 19.50
C LEU A 404 24.75 -12.80 19.88
N PRO A 405 24.07 -13.74 20.55
CA PRO A 405 24.69 -14.99 21.03
C PRO A 405 25.38 -15.83 19.94
N TRP A 406 24.93 -15.69 18.69
CA TRP A 406 25.47 -16.38 17.51
C TRP A 406 26.56 -15.57 16.76
N GLY A 407 27.14 -14.54 17.39
CA GLY A 407 28.31 -13.82 16.88
C GLY A 407 28.03 -12.71 15.86
N SER A 408 26.77 -12.48 15.47
CA SER A 408 26.43 -11.33 14.62
C SER A 408 26.25 -10.05 15.44
N THR A 409 26.76 -8.92 14.94
CA THR A 409 26.55 -7.61 15.58
C THR A 409 25.29 -6.95 15.00
N TYR A 410 24.35 -6.57 15.86
CA TYR A 410 23.15 -5.81 15.50
C TYR A 410 23.29 -4.35 15.93
N HIS A 411 23.19 -3.44 14.96
CA HIS A 411 23.29 -2.00 15.19
C HIS A 411 21.94 -1.40 15.60
N LEU A 412 21.66 -1.40 16.90
CA LEU A 412 20.43 -0.85 17.46
C LEU A 412 20.44 0.68 17.38
N ASN A 413 19.38 1.26 16.84
CA ASN A 413 19.16 2.71 16.86
C ASN A 413 17.87 2.99 17.63
N LEU A 414 17.95 3.77 18.70
CA LEU A 414 16.81 3.99 19.59
C LEU A 414 15.67 4.75 18.91
N PHE A 415 15.98 5.69 18.01
CA PHE A 415 14.97 6.38 17.22
C PHE A 415 14.23 5.42 16.29
N ARG A 416 14.95 4.58 15.53
CA ARG A 416 14.31 3.57 14.66
C ARG A 416 13.45 2.61 15.48
N LEU A 417 13.97 2.10 16.60
CA LEU A 417 13.23 1.21 17.49
C LEU A 417 11.92 1.87 17.95
N THR A 418 12.00 3.09 18.47
CA THR A 418 10.85 3.81 19.04
C THR A 418 9.81 4.15 17.97
N TRP A 419 10.25 4.74 16.85
CA TRP A 419 9.35 5.18 15.77
C TRP A 419 8.67 4.00 15.07
N ARG A 420 9.45 2.97 14.69
CA ARG A 420 8.87 1.79 14.03
C ARG A 420 7.92 1.04 14.96
N SER A 421 8.22 0.98 16.26
CA SER A 421 7.30 0.40 17.24
C SER A 421 6.01 1.22 17.38
N GLY A 422 6.12 2.55 17.42
CA GLY A 422 4.97 3.44 17.41
C GLY A 422 4.11 3.28 16.15
N TYR A 423 4.74 3.12 14.98
CA TYR A 423 4.03 2.87 13.72
C TYR A 423 3.20 1.59 13.79
N VAL A 424 3.80 0.46 14.19
CA VAL A 424 3.10 -0.83 14.31
C VAL A 424 1.99 -0.75 15.36
N ALA A 425 2.24 -0.11 16.50
CA ALA A 425 1.21 0.05 17.53
C ALA A 425 -0.02 0.82 17.02
N VAL A 426 0.19 1.87 16.22
CA VAL A 426 -0.92 2.65 15.64
C VAL A 426 -1.65 1.87 14.56
N THR A 427 -0.96 1.16 13.66
CA THR A 427 -1.63 0.34 12.63
C THR A 427 -2.45 -0.78 13.26
N THR A 428 -1.92 -1.45 14.29
CA THR A 428 -2.64 -2.47 15.05
C THR A 428 -3.85 -1.89 15.80
N LEU A 429 -3.71 -0.73 16.44
CA LEU A 429 -4.82 -0.08 17.12
C LEU A 429 -5.95 0.26 16.14
N LEU A 430 -5.62 0.82 14.97
CA LEU A 430 -6.63 1.13 13.96
C LEU A 430 -7.31 -0.12 13.40
N ALA A 431 -6.57 -1.21 13.23
CA ALA A 431 -7.16 -2.50 12.85
C ALA A 431 -8.17 -2.99 13.90
N ILE A 432 -7.86 -2.84 15.19
CA ILE A 432 -8.78 -3.21 16.28
C ILE A 432 -10.01 -2.30 16.31
N LEU A 433 -9.87 -1.01 16.03
CA LEU A 433 -10.99 -0.08 16.06
C LEU A 433 -11.91 -0.22 14.84
N LEU A 434 -11.40 -0.70 13.70
CA LEU A 434 -12.11 -0.76 12.43
C LEU A 434 -11.89 -2.11 11.70
N PRO A 435 -12.30 -3.25 12.27
CA PRO A 435 -12.05 -4.58 11.70
C PRO A 435 -13.02 -4.95 10.56
N PHE A 436 -13.32 -3.99 9.67
CA PHE A 436 -14.32 -4.17 8.61
C PHE A 436 -13.65 -4.51 7.28
N PHE A 437 -13.20 -5.77 7.13
CA PHE A 437 -12.36 -6.22 6.01
C PHE A 437 -12.73 -5.61 4.64
N ASN A 438 -13.88 -5.95 4.06
CA ASN A 438 -14.28 -5.44 2.74
C ASN A 438 -14.41 -3.91 2.66
N ALA A 439 -14.85 -3.25 3.74
CA ALA A 439 -15.03 -1.80 3.73
C ALA A 439 -13.69 -1.06 3.81
N ILE A 440 -12.73 -1.57 4.59
CA ILE A 440 -11.36 -1.04 4.62
C ILE A 440 -10.68 -1.27 3.27
N MET A 441 -10.77 -2.47 2.72
CA MET A 441 -10.18 -2.82 1.42
C MET A 441 -10.77 -1.97 0.28
N GLY A 442 -12.09 -1.77 0.28
CA GLY A 442 -12.78 -0.87 -0.63
C GLY A 442 -12.28 0.58 -0.54
N LEU A 443 -12.10 1.09 0.68
CA LEU A 443 -11.59 2.44 0.92
C LEU A 443 -10.13 2.59 0.47
N LEU A 444 -9.28 1.60 0.73
CA LEU A 444 -7.89 1.60 0.29
C LEU A 444 -7.78 1.55 -1.23
N GLY A 445 -8.63 0.76 -1.89
CA GLY A 445 -8.75 0.75 -3.35
C GLY A 445 -9.16 2.10 -3.90
N ALA A 446 -10.13 2.77 -3.26
CA ALA A 446 -10.57 4.10 -3.66
C ALA A 446 -9.47 5.18 -3.52
N ILE A 447 -8.77 5.18 -2.38
CA ILE A 447 -7.70 6.16 -2.10
C ILE A 447 -6.48 5.91 -2.99
N GLY A 448 -6.14 4.65 -3.26
CA GLY A 448 -4.94 4.29 -4.00
C GLY A 448 -5.13 4.33 -5.52
N PHE A 449 -6.21 3.73 -6.03
CA PHE A 449 -6.28 3.34 -7.44
C PHE A 449 -6.30 4.53 -8.40
N TRP A 450 -7.28 5.44 -8.30
CA TRP A 450 -7.33 6.55 -9.23
C TRP A 450 -6.10 7.47 -9.15
N PRO A 451 -5.71 8.01 -7.99
CA PRO A 451 -4.63 8.99 -7.99
C PRO A 451 -3.28 8.35 -8.30
N LEU A 452 -2.96 7.20 -7.70
CA LEU A 452 -1.62 6.61 -7.74
C LEU A 452 -1.47 5.56 -8.85
N THR A 453 -2.49 4.77 -9.16
CA THR A 453 -2.40 3.82 -10.29
C THR A 453 -2.70 4.48 -11.63
N ILE A 454 -3.60 5.48 -11.66
CA ILE A 454 -4.10 6.02 -12.93
C ILE A 454 -3.62 7.44 -13.23
N TYR A 455 -3.94 8.40 -12.37
CA TYR A 455 -3.75 9.83 -12.63
C TYR A 455 -2.26 10.20 -12.77
N PHE A 456 -1.45 9.96 -11.73
CA PHE A 456 -0.04 10.35 -11.78
C PHE A 456 0.72 9.66 -12.92
N PRO A 457 0.61 8.34 -13.17
CA PRO A 457 1.29 7.70 -14.29
C PRO A 457 0.88 8.29 -15.64
N ILE A 458 -0.41 8.54 -15.85
CA ILE A 458 -0.91 9.15 -17.10
C ILE A 458 -0.36 10.57 -17.28
N GLN A 459 -0.36 11.41 -16.24
CA GLN A 459 0.15 12.78 -16.38
C GLN A 459 1.66 12.80 -16.60
N MET A 460 2.43 11.97 -15.89
CA MET A 460 3.88 11.85 -16.10
C MET A 460 4.18 11.41 -17.53
N TYR A 461 3.47 10.39 -18.02
CA TYR A 461 3.62 9.91 -19.38
C TYR A 461 3.23 10.94 -20.44
N LYS A 462 2.12 11.66 -20.26
CA LYS A 462 1.71 12.73 -21.19
C LYS A 462 2.80 13.79 -21.34
N LYS A 463 3.46 14.16 -20.23
CA LYS A 463 4.55 15.14 -20.23
C LYS A 463 5.84 14.56 -20.84
N GLN A 464 6.20 13.34 -20.49
CA GLN A 464 7.41 12.68 -20.99
C GLN A 464 7.34 12.38 -22.49
N ALA A 465 6.19 11.88 -22.97
CA ALA A 465 5.97 11.55 -24.37
C ALA A 465 5.46 12.74 -25.22
N ALA A 466 5.45 13.95 -24.65
CA ALA A 466 4.97 15.19 -25.28
C ALA A 466 3.64 15.00 -26.03
N ILE A 467 2.65 14.38 -25.37
CA ILE A 467 1.36 14.06 -26.00
C ILE A 467 0.61 15.35 -26.34
N ASN A 468 0.40 15.59 -27.64
CA ASN A 468 -0.31 16.76 -28.14
C ASN A 468 -1.71 16.87 -27.55
N PHE A 469 -2.03 18.05 -27.02
CA PHE A 469 -3.38 18.40 -26.58
C PHE A 469 -4.39 18.22 -27.72
N GLY A 470 -5.55 17.65 -27.42
CA GLY A 470 -6.60 17.38 -28.41
C GLY A 470 -6.34 16.19 -29.36
N SER A 471 -5.20 15.50 -29.25
CA SER A 471 -4.99 14.26 -30.00
C SER A 471 -5.92 13.13 -29.51
N LYS A 472 -6.20 12.14 -30.36
CA LYS A 472 -7.00 10.95 -29.99
C LYS A 472 -6.47 10.27 -28.72
N LYS A 473 -5.15 10.16 -28.60
CA LYS A 473 -4.48 9.58 -27.44
C LYS A 473 -4.67 10.42 -26.18
N TRP A 474 -4.64 11.75 -26.30
CA TRP A 474 -4.93 12.65 -25.18
C TRP A 474 -6.36 12.44 -24.64
N TYR A 475 -7.37 12.37 -25.51
CA TYR A 475 -8.75 12.11 -25.10
C TYR A 475 -8.92 10.74 -24.45
N MET A 476 -8.34 9.69 -25.05
CA MET A 476 -8.38 8.33 -24.50
C MET A 476 -7.81 8.26 -23.08
N LEU A 477 -6.63 8.86 -22.84
CA LEU A 477 -5.99 8.85 -21.53
C LEU A 477 -6.81 9.60 -20.48
N ASN A 478 -7.36 10.76 -20.82
CA ASN A 478 -8.20 11.50 -19.88
C ASN A 478 -9.56 10.80 -19.65
N ALA A 479 -10.13 10.12 -20.65
CA ALA A 479 -11.36 9.35 -20.50
C ALA A 479 -11.17 8.18 -19.53
N VAL A 480 -10.09 7.39 -19.68
CA VAL A 480 -9.75 6.32 -18.73
C VAL A 480 -9.57 6.88 -17.31
N SER A 481 -8.84 7.99 -17.17
CA SER A 481 -8.65 8.65 -15.87
C SER A 481 -9.96 9.14 -15.25
N ALA A 482 -10.85 9.74 -16.04
CA ALA A 482 -12.15 10.24 -15.57
C ALA A 482 -13.09 9.10 -15.15
N ILE A 483 -13.16 8.01 -15.92
CA ILE A 483 -13.96 6.83 -15.56
C ILE A 483 -13.45 6.22 -14.24
N CYS A 484 -12.13 6.04 -14.11
CA CYS A 484 -11.55 5.52 -12.87
C CYS A 484 -11.77 6.46 -11.67
N LEU A 485 -11.81 7.77 -11.89
CA LEU A 485 -12.14 8.74 -10.84
C LEU A 485 -13.57 8.51 -10.34
N LEU A 486 -14.54 8.41 -11.24
CA LEU A 486 -15.94 8.19 -10.87
C LEU A 486 -16.14 6.87 -10.13
N VAL A 487 -15.49 5.79 -10.60
CA VAL A 487 -15.53 4.48 -9.94
C VAL A 487 -14.95 4.55 -8.52
N THR A 488 -13.79 5.18 -8.35
CA THR A 488 -13.15 5.27 -7.02
C THR A 488 -13.86 6.23 -6.08
N LEU A 489 -14.47 7.31 -6.57
CA LEU A 489 -15.34 8.18 -5.76
C LEU A 489 -16.57 7.42 -5.26
N ALA A 490 -17.23 6.64 -6.12
CA ALA A 490 -18.34 5.80 -5.71
C ALA A 490 -17.90 4.76 -4.67
N ALA A 491 -16.75 4.10 -4.88
CA ALA A 491 -16.17 3.15 -3.94
C ALA A 491 -15.84 3.78 -2.58
N ALA A 492 -15.30 5.00 -2.55
CA ALA A 492 -15.04 5.73 -1.32
C ALA A 492 -16.33 5.99 -0.53
N VAL A 493 -17.37 6.50 -1.19
CA VAL A 493 -18.67 6.77 -0.56
C VAL A 493 -19.26 5.50 0.02
N ALA A 494 -19.27 4.41 -0.76
CA ALA A 494 -19.80 3.12 -0.30
C ALA A 494 -19.01 2.52 0.87
N SER A 495 -17.68 2.60 0.82
CA SER A 495 -16.81 2.08 1.88
C SER A 495 -16.99 2.86 3.17
N ILE A 496 -17.04 4.20 3.11
CA ILE A 496 -17.29 5.06 4.27
C ILE A 496 -18.68 4.78 4.87
N GLN A 497 -19.71 4.65 4.02
CA GLN A 497 -21.05 4.30 4.47
C GLN A 497 -21.05 2.94 5.18
N SER A 498 -20.35 1.94 4.63
CA SER A 498 -20.25 0.61 5.23
C SER A 498 -19.53 0.64 6.58
N ILE A 499 -18.44 1.41 6.70
CA ILE A 499 -17.74 1.63 7.97
C ILE A 499 -18.66 2.28 9.00
N ILE A 500 -19.39 3.34 8.62
CA ILE A 500 -20.31 4.06 9.52
C ILE A 500 -21.44 3.16 10.01
N GLN A 501 -21.98 2.29 9.16
CA GLN A 501 -23.06 1.38 9.59
C GLN A 501 -22.52 0.31 10.53
N LYS A 502 -21.42 -0.36 10.15
CA LYS A 502 -20.84 -1.43 10.98
C LYS A 502 -20.30 -0.92 12.31
N SER A 503 -19.81 0.32 12.38
CA SER A 503 -19.29 0.91 13.62
C SER A 503 -20.36 1.21 14.67
N LYS A 504 -21.64 1.33 14.30
CA LYS A 504 -22.73 1.57 15.26
C LYS A 504 -22.98 0.37 16.18
N GLU A 505 -22.72 -0.83 15.67
CA GLU A 505 -22.98 -2.10 16.37
C GLU A 505 -21.69 -2.68 16.97
N TYR A 506 -20.53 -2.29 16.44
CA TYR A 506 -19.23 -2.81 16.84
C TYR A 506 -18.76 -2.23 18.19
N LYS A 507 -18.39 -3.13 19.11
CA LYS A 507 -17.73 -2.79 20.37
C LYS A 507 -16.27 -3.26 20.31
N PRO A 508 -15.28 -2.35 20.28
CA PRO A 508 -13.88 -2.75 20.30
C PRO A 508 -13.57 -3.60 21.54
N PHE A 509 -12.70 -4.60 21.38
CA PHE A 509 -12.22 -5.49 22.45
C PHE A 509 -13.29 -6.39 23.12
N SER A 510 -14.52 -6.46 22.60
CA SER A 510 -15.45 -7.51 23.03
C SER A 510 -15.17 -8.84 22.32
N SER A 511 -15.42 -9.95 23.03
CA SER A 511 -15.42 -11.32 22.50
C SER A 511 -16.73 -11.67 21.82
#